data_AF-A0A3B8SQ83-F1
#
_entry.id   AF-A0A3B8SQ83-F1
#
_cell.length_a   1.000
_cell.length_b   1.000
_cell.length_c   1.000
_cell.angle_alpha   90.00
_cell.angle_beta   90.00
_cell.angle_gamma   90.00
#
_symmetry.space_group_name_H-M   'P 1'
#
loop_
_entity.id
_entity.type
_entity.pdbx_description
1 polymer ?
#
loop_
_entity_poly.entity_id
_entity_poly.type
_entity_poly.pdbx_seq_one_letter_code
_entity_poly.pdbx_strand_id
1 'polypeptide(L)'
;MATTKKSNNENKPKKELKEKKIATTKEVENKDKKTTSVTKKIDEKKVEEKPPIKKGKTIEIVKNEKKENKPKKVSKKKESEIAELEKTTVFASAELQAKEEKEIKKALKKQRRSEILKEIRAFLILVISIGLIAFGVWYWYTHFYNPEPKRDQAYEKEEKKVAEYKTIKYSLVNKEDYLDLISEKYLIERDKEYIYKVMDLKGDVLFEGRESFDYIYEGLDNELYAYKVSGMSYENIIELYKLEDKEFNKINTISESNVTWKPIIYKDETSDEKLLGFSGLLNTYDSEMNRVTETKIISLDTKEHTLKDTYLEGENTSNENILTYDSDYIIMYKVNNNKKNYGLYSIKEGKEIISPQYERLYTSGINYIAIKNNKSGIISSKLKRIVDFQYDFIEDHKDYYVVSKNNKLAIMDEDYKLVTDFIFDYQTTNDLTSYKYNVKDDEINTFKSIKKNNKYILTINNGEELGHKYSKHETYIINKNGTYETISDNVFNASECTSLVYSYNTDKKEYTIYDSNIKPLYKINLSEYDYNSYPEIKLLNENTLVININSNIYYNYETGVEIEKPLDYQTSINGITIDYNNNDKTVSYQVNNEIVATIPVDIEEDNTYFNKIN
;
A
#
# COMPACT_ATOMS: atom_id res chain seq x y z
N MET A 1 -12.37 -74.88 -6.44
CA MET A 1 -12.62 -75.80 -5.32
C MET A 1 -11.32 -76.54 -5.01
N ALA A 2 -10.84 -76.39 -3.76
CA ALA A 2 -9.88 -77.19 -2.94
C ALA A 2 -8.73 -77.97 -3.65
N THR A 3 -7.46 -77.99 -3.23
CA THR A 3 -6.83 -78.01 -1.89
C THR A 3 -5.32 -77.72 -1.96
N THR A 4 -4.83 -76.91 -1.00
CA THR A 4 -3.56 -76.91 -0.23
C THR A 4 -2.31 -77.69 -0.70
N LYS A 5 -1.15 -77.02 -0.67
CA LYS A 5 0.04 -77.46 0.09
C LYS A 5 1.04 -76.32 0.39
N LYS A 6 1.64 -76.45 1.59
CA LYS A 6 2.57 -75.57 2.33
C LYS A 6 3.90 -75.30 1.63
N SER A 7 4.52 -74.15 1.92
CA SER A 7 5.96 -74.10 2.23
C SER A 7 6.32 -72.93 3.16
N ASN A 8 7.31 -73.18 4.00
CA ASN A 8 7.85 -72.35 5.08
C ASN A 8 8.63 -71.13 4.56
N ASN A 9 8.70 -70.04 5.34
CA ASN A 9 10.02 -69.53 5.74
C ASN A 9 9.93 -68.60 6.96
N GLU A 10 10.63 -69.02 8.02
CA GLU A 10 11.02 -68.22 9.16
C GLU A 10 12.22 -67.34 8.78
N ASN A 11 12.21 -66.06 9.17
CA ASN A 11 13.37 -65.37 9.75
C ASN A 11 13.03 -63.91 10.07
N LYS A 12 13.05 -63.58 11.36
CA LYS A 12 13.03 -62.21 11.90
C LYS A 12 14.07 -62.15 13.03
N PRO A 13 15.07 -61.26 13.00
CA PRO A 13 15.81 -60.92 14.20
C PRO A 13 15.21 -59.68 14.86
N LYS A 14 14.97 -59.80 16.18
CA LYS A 14 14.71 -58.69 17.11
C LYS A 14 16.00 -57.86 17.25
N LYS A 15 15.90 -56.53 17.16
CA LYS A 15 16.94 -55.60 17.64
C LYS A 15 16.50 -55.02 18.97
N GLU A 16 17.32 -55.28 19.99
CA GLU A 16 17.29 -54.71 21.33
C GLU A 16 17.62 -53.22 21.29
N LEU A 17 16.80 -52.39 21.95
CA LEU A 17 17.19 -51.03 22.35
C LEU A 17 18.01 -51.12 23.63
N LYS A 18 19.26 -50.66 23.58
CA LYS A 18 20.09 -50.39 24.75
C LYS A 18 19.84 -48.97 25.23
N GLU A 19 19.22 -48.85 26.41
CA GLU A 19 19.16 -47.61 27.19
C GLU A 19 20.57 -47.24 27.68
N LYS A 20 21.05 -46.05 27.30
CA LYS A 20 22.25 -45.44 27.88
C LYS A 20 21.83 -44.55 29.05
N LYS A 21 22.06 -45.03 30.27
CA LYS A 21 22.12 -44.21 31.48
C LYS A 21 23.37 -43.33 31.42
N ILE A 22 23.21 -42.01 31.45
CA ILE A 22 24.31 -41.07 31.73
C ILE A 22 24.22 -40.70 33.21
N ALA A 23 25.26 -41.11 33.94
CA ALA A 23 25.50 -40.76 35.33
C ALA A 23 25.93 -39.29 35.43
N THR A 24 25.31 -38.55 36.35
CA THR A 24 25.78 -37.24 36.80
C THR A 24 26.41 -37.43 38.18
N THR A 25 27.72 -37.20 38.27
CA THR A 25 28.43 -37.09 39.56
C THR A 25 29.16 -35.77 39.62
N LYS A 26 29.03 -35.16 40.80
CA LYS A 26 29.45 -33.85 41.29
C LYS A 26 30.96 -33.65 41.32
N GLU A 27 31.42 -32.40 41.27
CA GLU A 27 32.10 -31.63 42.35
C GLU A 27 32.72 -30.34 41.77
N VAL A 28 32.34 -29.14 42.24
CA VAL A 28 32.82 -28.33 43.40
C VAL A 28 34.02 -27.41 43.06
N GLU A 29 33.86 -26.17 43.53
CA GLU A 29 34.79 -25.02 43.63
C GLU A 29 34.78 -23.96 42.52
N ASN A 30 35.03 -22.67 42.78
CA ASN A 30 34.64 -21.71 43.81
C ASN A 30 35.14 -20.34 43.29
N LYS A 31 34.46 -19.25 43.67
CA LYS A 31 35.00 -17.88 43.82
C LYS A 31 35.21 -16.93 42.62
N ASP A 32 34.54 -15.78 42.83
CA ASP A 32 34.98 -14.39 42.64
C ASP A 32 34.90 -13.74 41.26
N LYS A 33 33.85 -12.92 41.08
CA LYS A 33 33.99 -11.55 40.56
C LYS A 33 32.80 -10.66 40.93
N LYS A 34 33.01 -9.89 42.01
CA LYS A 34 32.70 -8.46 42.20
C LYS A 34 31.63 -7.85 41.26
N THR A 35 30.44 -7.61 41.81
CA THR A 35 29.51 -6.58 41.29
C THR A 35 29.30 -5.54 42.38
N THR A 36 29.87 -4.35 42.15
CA THR A 36 29.77 -3.18 43.00
C THR A 36 28.38 -2.56 42.82
N SER A 37 27.53 -2.65 43.83
CA SER A 37 26.29 -1.89 43.92
C SER A 37 26.61 -0.45 44.33
N VAL A 38 26.56 0.47 43.36
CA VAL A 38 26.58 1.91 43.63
C VAL A 38 25.13 2.37 43.79
N THR A 39 24.68 2.44 45.04
CA THR A 39 23.53 3.25 45.44
C THR A 39 23.90 4.73 45.29
N LYS A 40 23.47 5.35 44.19
CA LYS A 40 23.58 6.80 44.05
C LYS A 40 22.28 7.45 44.53
N LYS A 41 22.42 8.21 45.61
CA LYS A 41 21.41 9.11 46.19
C LYS A 41 20.78 9.97 45.11
N ILE A 42 19.45 10.05 45.17
CA ILE A 42 18.62 11.01 44.46
C ILE A 42 18.81 12.34 45.19
N ASP A 43 19.52 13.28 44.55
CA ASP A 43 19.48 14.69 44.91
C ASP A 43 18.36 15.35 44.10
N GLU A 44 17.29 15.70 44.80
CA GLU A 44 16.23 16.58 44.33
C GLU A 44 16.79 17.98 44.06
N LYS A 45 16.68 18.48 42.83
CA LYS A 45 16.85 19.91 42.55
C LYS A 45 15.84 20.41 41.50
N LYS A 46 14.91 21.19 42.05
CA LYS A 46 14.31 22.44 41.52
C LYS A 46 13.67 22.40 40.14
N VAL A 47 12.35 22.22 40.19
CA VAL A 47 11.36 22.78 39.29
C VAL A 47 11.41 24.32 39.39
N GLU A 48 11.54 25.00 38.25
CA GLU A 48 11.42 26.45 38.13
C GLU A 48 9.95 26.81 37.86
N GLU A 49 9.37 27.59 38.77
CA GLU A 49 7.97 27.99 38.79
C GLU A 49 7.66 29.12 37.80
N LYS A 50 6.49 29.03 37.17
CA LYS A 50 5.84 30.06 36.35
C LYS A 50 5.55 31.33 37.17
N PRO A 51 5.70 32.54 36.60
CA PRO A 51 5.28 33.75 37.28
C PRO A 51 3.76 33.95 37.24
N PRO A 52 3.15 34.54 38.29
CA PRO A 52 1.71 34.71 38.38
C PRO A 52 1.21 35.99 37.69
N ILE A 53 0.04 35.85 37.06
CA ILE A 53 -0.80 36.92 36.56
C ILE A 53 -1.44 37.64 37.77
N LYS A 54 -1.24 38.96 37.90
CA LYS A 54 -2.04 39.82 38.79
C LYS A 54 -2.75 40.92 38.00
N LYS A 55 -4.03 41.05 38.34
CA LYS A 55 -5.06 41.97 37.82
C LYS A 55 -4.78 43.42 38.22
N GLY A 56 -5.43 44.33 37.50
CA GLY A 56 -5.12 45.76 37.45
C GLY A 56 -5.62 46.64 38.60
N LYS A 57 -5.29 47.93 38.47
CA LYS A 57 -5.87 49.10 39.13
C LYS A 57 -5.36 50.34 38.40
N THR A 58 -6.21 50.98 37.61
CA THR A 58 -6.88 52.26 37.88
C THR A 58 -5.94 53.46 37.85
N ILE A 59 -6.13 54.28 36.81
CA ILE A 59 -5.56 55.61 36.60
C ILE A 59 -6.41 56.59 37.43
N GLU A 60 -5.77 57.40 38.27
CA GLU A 60 -6.39 58.58 38.88
C GLU A 60 -5.52 59.82 38.64
N ILE A 61 -6.20 60.89 38.26
CA ILE A 61 -5.71 62.20 37.84
C ILE A 61 -5.57 63.09 39.09
N VAL A 62 -4.42 63.71 39.38
CA VAL A 62 -4.40 65.00 40.13
C VAL A 62 -3.17 65.87 39.81
N LYS A 63 -3.47 67.00 39.17
CA LYS A 63 -3.01 68.41 39.31
C LYS A 63 -1.56 68.77 39.71
N ASN A 64 -1.03 69.68 38.88
CA ASN A 64 -0.02 70.71 39.15
C ASN A 64 -0.40 71.66 40.29
N GLU A 65 0.60 72.08 41.09
CA GLU A 65 0.64 73.41 41.71
C GLU A 65 2.07 74.00 41.70
N LYS A 66 2.12 75.31 41.43
CA LYS A 66 3.27 76.22 41.45
C LYS A 66 3.73 76.55 42.88
N LYS A 67 5.01 76.87 43.06
CA LYS A 67 5.57 78.10 43.71
C LYS A 67 7.08 77.95 43.90
N GLU A 68 7.89 78.76 43.22
CA GLU A 68 8.56 79.95 43.78
C GLU A 68 9.30 79.73 45.10
N ASN A 69 10.64 79.79 45.05
CA ASN A 69 11.38 80.46 46.10
C ASN A 69 12.70 81.08 45.61
N LYS A 70 12.90 82.29 46.12
CA LYS A 70 13.89 83.32 45.80
C LYS A 70 15.01 83.30 46.89
N PRO A 71 15.95 84.25 46.94
CA PRO A 71 17.39 84.02 46.81
C PRO A 71 18.17 84.10 48.13
N LYS A 72 19.46 83.73 48.13
CA LYS A 72 20.41 84.27 49.12
C LYS A 72 21.82 84.48 48.57
N LYS A 73 22.37 85.62 49.00
CA LYS A 73 23.55 86.35 48.54
C LYS A 73 24.89 85.76 49.00
N VAL A 74 25.85 85.79 48.08
CA VAL A 74 27.22 86.38 48.15
C VAL A 74 28.10 86.06 49.36
N SER A 75 29.29 85.51 49.09
CA SER A 75 30.53 86.02 49.69
C SER A 75 31.66 86.04 48.67
N LYS A 76 32.37 87.17 48.63
CA LYS A 76 33.44 87.56 47.71
C LYS A 76 34.74 86.82 48.00
N LYS A 77 35.29 86.08 47.02
CA LYS A 77 36.73 86.01 46.74
C LYS A 77 36.95 85.28 45.41
N LYS A 78 37.86 85.83 44.58
CA LYS A 78 38.41 85.30 43.31
C LYS A 78 37.77 85.82 42.01
N GLU A 79 38.01 87.10 41.72
CA GLU A 79 37.71 87.75 40.43
C GLU A 79 38.91 87.74 39.44
N SER A 80 39.92 86.86 39.59
CA SER A 80 41.03 86.77 38.63
C SER A 80 41.21 85.40 37.95
N GLU A 81 40.39 84.39 38.29
CA GLU A 81 40.32 83.11 37.56
C GLU A 81 39.15 83.07 36.55
N ILE A 82 38.24 84.06 36.58
CA ILE A 82 36.96 84.02 35.83
C ILE A 82 37.14 84.38 34.34
N ALA A 83 38.09 85.24 33.97
CA ALA A 83 38.25 85.68 32.57
C ALA A 83 38.88 84.64 31.63
N GLU A 84 39.67 83.69 32.16
CA GLU A 84 40.27 82.60 31.37
C GLU A 84 39.39 81.33 31.36
N LEU A 85 38.62 81.11 32.45
CA LEU A 85 37.55 80.11 32.53
C LEU A 85 36.36 80.48 31.65
N GLU A 86 36.00 81.76 31.48
CA GLU A 86 34.88 82.17 30.59
C GLU A 86 35.17 81.91 29.11
N LYS A 87 36.41 82.06 28.64
CA LYS A 87 36.76 81.72 27.24
C LYS A 87 36.82 80.21 26.99
N THR A 88 37.31 79.41 27.95
CA THR A 88 37.31 77.95 27.83
C THR A 88 35.94 77.34 28.08
N THR A 89 35.10 77.91 28.94
CA THR A 89 33.71 77.46 29.12
C THR A 89 32.82 77.84 27.94
N VAL A 90 33.02 78.98 27.27
CA VAL A 90 32.25 79.29 26.04
C VAL A 90 32.61 78.36 24.88
N PHE A 91 33.88 77.98 24.72
CA PHE A 91 34.27 76.99 23.71
C PHE A 91 33.84 75.55 24.08
N ALA A 92 34.01 75.14 25.35
CA ALA A 92 33.56 73.83 25.82
C ALA A 92 32.03 73.72 25.80
N SER A 93 31.30 74.80 26.11
CA SER A 93 29.83 74.80 26.03
C SER A 93 29.34 74.78 24.60
N ALA A 94 30.00 75.46 23.67
CA ALA A 94 29.64 75.42 22.25
C ALA A 94 29.90 74.03 21.65
N GLU A 95 31.00 73.37 22.03
CA GLU A 95 31.32 72.02 21.56
C GLU A 95 30.42 70.95 22.20
N LEU A 96 30.08 71.12 23.49
CA LEU A 96 29.09 70.28 24.18
C LEU A 96 27.69 70.45 23.56
N GLN A 97 27.27 71.69 23.30
CA GLN A 97 25.99 71.99 22.64
C GLN A 97 25.94 71.45 21.21
N ALA A 98 27.04 71.53 20.45
CA ALA A 98 27.11 70.95 19.11
C ALA A 98 27.07 69.41 19.13
N LYS A 99 27.65 68.79 20.16
CA LYS A 99 27.61 67.33 20.35
C LYS A 99 26.23 66.87 20.81
N GLU A 100 25.60 67.58 21.74
CA GLU A 100 24.22 67.36 22.19
C GLU A 100 23.23 67.56 21.04
N GLU A 101 23.38 68.60 20.21
CA GLU A 101 22.55 68.79 19.02
C GLU A 101 22.69 67.65 18.02
N LYS A 102 23.92 67.12 17.82
CA LYS A 102 24.15 65.98 16.92
C LYS A 102 23.52 64.70 17.47
N GLU A 103 23.61 64.47 18.77
CA GLU A 103 22.97 63.35 19.47
C GLU A 103 21.43 63.45 19.41
N ILE A 104 20.87 64.63 19.67
CA ILE A 104 19.43 64.92 19.57
C ILE A 104 18.94 64.74 18.12
N LYS A 105 19.69 65.25 17.12
CA LYS A 105 19.35 65.05 15.69
C LYS A 105 19.41 63.57 15.30
N LYS A 106 20.36 62.79 15.82
CA LYS A 106 20.41 61.33 15.62
C LYS A 106 19.23 60.62 16.28
N ALA A 107 18.90 60.98 17.52
CA ALA A 107 17.77 60.43 18.27
C ALA A 107 16.44 60.72 17.57
N LEU A 108 16.21 61.95 17.14
CA LEU A 108 15.04 62.36 16.36
C LEU A 108 14.95 61.61 15.02
N LYS A 109 16.08 61.42 14.32
CA LYS A 109 16.10 60.64 13.06
C LYS A 109 15.77 59.16 13.30
N LYS A 110 16.20 58.59 14.44
CA LYS A 110 15.88 57.22 14.85
C LYS A 110 14.41 57.08 15.24
N GLN A 111 13.86 58.05 15.98
CA GLN A 111 12.45 58.09 16.35
C GLN A 111 11.55 58.20 15.11
N ARG A 112 11.87 59.13 14.19
CA ARG A 112 11.13 59.29 12.93
C ARG A 112 11.17 58.04 12.05
N ARG A 113 12.30 57.34 11.98
CA ARG A 113 12.39 56.02 11.30
C ARG A 113 11.47 54.99 11.95
N SER A 114 11.40 54.96 13.28
CA SER A 114 10.56 54.00 14.00
C SER A 114 9.06 54.27 13.81
N GLU A 115 8.66 55.54 13.70
CA GLU A 115 7.27 55.93 13.39
C GLU A 115 6.90 55.56 11.95
N ILE A 116 7.77 55.88 10.98
CA ILE A 116 7.58 55.47 9.58
C ILE A 116 7.47 53.94 9.45
N LEU A 117 8.30 53.18 10.17
CA LEU A 117 8.23 51.71 10.18
C LEU A 117 6.92 51.18 10.78
N LYS A 118 6.35 51.86 11.78
CA LYS A 118 5.03 51.50 12.34
C LYS A 118 3.92 51.78 11.33
N GLU A 119 3.96 52.90 10.63
CA GLU A 119 2.99 53.22 9.57
C GLU A 119 3.07 52.23 8.41
N ILE A 120 4.28 51.87 7.95
CA ILE A 120 4.48 50.87 6.90
C ILE A 120 3.94 49.49 7.33
N ARG A 121 4.17 49.08 8.58
CA ARG A 121 3.61 47.82 9.11
C ARG A 121 2.09 47.85 9.19
N ALA A 122 1.51 48.96 9.64
CA ALA A 122 0.05 49.11 9.69
C ALA A 122 -0.56 49.06 8.28
N PHE A 123 0.10 49.70 7.31
CA PHE A 123 -0.31 49.65 5.91
C PHE A 123 -0.21 48.22 5.32
N LEU A 124 0.89 47.51 5.57
CA LEU A 124 1.05 46.11 5.12
C LEU A 124 -0.02 45.18 5.73
N ILE A 125 -0.32 45.33 7.02
CA ILE A 125 -1.38 44.56 7.68
C ILE A 125 -2.73 44.86 7.02
N LEU A 126 -3.03 46.13 6.76
CA LEU A 126 -4.26 46.54 6.08
C LEU A 126 -4.38 45.91 4.68
N VAL A 127 -3.31 45.95 3.89
CA VAL A 127 -3.27 45.37 2.53
C VAL A 127 -3.48 43.85 2.58
N ILE A 128 -2.83 43.15 3.53
CA ILE A 128 -3.01 41.71 3.71
C ILE A 128 -4.44 41.38 4.14
N SER A 129 -5.01 42.15 5.08
CA SER A 129 -6.39 41.96 5.52
C SER A 129 -7.39 42.17 4.38
N ILE A 130 -7.22 43.20 3.56
CA ILE A 130 -8.05 43.43 2.37
C ILE A 130 -7.88 42.28 1.37
N GLY A 131 -6.65 41.80 1.16
CA GLY A 131 -6.37 40.65 0.30
C GLY A 131 -7.05 39.36 0.77
N LEU A 132 -7.03 39.09 2.08
CA LEU A 132 -7.70 37.92 2.67
C LEU A 132 -9.23 38.02 2.59
N ILE A 133 -9.79 39.22 2.79
CA ILE A 133 -11.23 39.45 2.64
C ILE A 133 -11.63 39.30 1.17
N ALA A 134 -10.88 39.90 0.24
CA ALA A 134 -11.14 39.76 -1.19
C ALA A 134 -11.01 38.31 -1.65
N PHE A 135 -10.01 37.57 -1.16
CA PHE A 135 -9.84 36.14 -1.42
C PHE A 135 -10.98 35.32 -0.82
N GLY A 136 -11.40 35.61 0.41
CA GLY A 136 -12.53 34.95 1.05
C GLY A 136 -13.84 35.19 0.31
N VAL A 137 -14.09 36.43 -0.14
CA VAL A 137 -15.26 36.78 -0.96
C VAL A 137 -15.20 36.11 -2.33
N TRP A 138 -14.04 36.10 -3.00
CA TRP A 138 -13.84 35.40 -4.27
C TRP A 138 -14.02 33.88 -4.13
N TYR A 139 -13.43 33.28 -3.10
CA TYR A 139 -13.55 31.85 -2.80
C TYR A 139 -15.00 31.49 -2.48
N TRP A 140 -15.66 32.29 -1.64
CA TRP A 140 -17.07 32.08 -1.31
C TRP A 140 -17.99 32.25 -2.53
N TYR A 141 -17.73 33.28 -3.35
CA TYR A 141 -18.49 33.50 -4.58
C TYR A 141 -18.31 32.36 -5.59
N THR A 142 -17.09 31.86 -5.77
CA THR A 142 -16.79 30.78 -6.73
C THR A 142 -17.17 29.38 -6.27
N HIS A 143 -17.21 29.12 -4.96
CA HIS A 143 -17.47 27.77 -4.43
C HIS A 143 -18.85 27.59 -3.80
N PHE A 144 -19.50 28.67 -3.33
CA PHE A 144 -20.76 28.57 -2.59
C PHE A 144 -21.92 29.37 -3.21
N TYR A 145 -21.67 30.58 -3.72
CA TYR A 145 -22.76 31.47 -4.16
C TYR A 145 -23.10 31.36 -5.64
N ASN A 146 -22.09 31.25 -6.51
CA ASN A 146 -22.26 30.96 -7.92
C ASN A 146 -21.59 29.62 -8.23
N PRO A 147 -22.18 28.48 -7.80
CA PRO A 147 -21.87 27.22 -8.43
C PRO A 147 -22.46 27.29 -9.84
N GLU A 148 -21.84 28.08 -10.73
CA GLU A 148 -22.11 27.95 -12.15
C GLU A 148 -21.85 26.47 -12.47
N PRO A 149 -22.81 25.79 -13.11
CA PRO A 149 -22.68 24.39 -13.44
C PRO A 149 -21.44 24.27 -14.32
N LYS A 150 -20.33 23.78 -13.76
CA LYS A 150 -19.17 23.35 -14.54
C LYS A 150 -19.49 22.05 -15.28
N ARG A 151 -20.62 22.05 -16.00
CA ARG A 151 -21.06 20.97 -16.88
C ARG A 151 -20.70 21.20 -18.34
N ASP A 152 -20.07 22.32 -18.71
CA ASP A 152 -19.79 22.56 -20.14
C ASP A 152 -18.30 22.82 -20.47
N GLN A 153 -17.44 23.23 -19.51
CA GLN A 153 -16.00 23.45 -19.78
C GLN A 153 -15.05 22.39 -19.23
N ALA A 154 -15.47 21.63 -18.20
CA ALA A 154 -14.88 20.31 -17.97
C ALA A 154 -15.24 19.39 -19.14
N TYR A 155 -16.45 19.55 -19.69
CA TYR A 155 -16.92 18.83 -20.86
C TYR A 155 -16.22 19.28 -22.13
N GLU A 156 -15.96 20.54 -22.47
CA GLU A 156 -15.11 20.79 -23.67
C GLU A 156 -13.66 20.27 -23.55
N LYS A 157 -13.15 20.07 -22.33
CA LYS A 157 -11.82 19.48 -22.08
C LYS A 157 -11.86 17.95 -21.94
N GLU A 158 -13.00 17.38 -21.55
CA GLU A 158 -13.27 15.95 -21.44
C GLU A 158 -13.96 15.39 -22.69
N GLU A 159 -14.92 16.04 -23.35
CA GLU A 159 -15.30 15.87 -24.76
C GLU A 159 -14.11 16.05 -25.70
N LYS A 160 -13.14 16.93 -25.45
CA LYS A 160 -11.87 16.85 -26.22
C LYS A 160 -11.08 15.59 -25.93
N LYS A 161 -11.13 15.04 -24.71
CA LYS A 161 -10.53 13.73 -24.40
C LYS A 161 -11.35 12.57 -24.98
N VAL A 162 -12.67 12.63 -24.93
CA VAL A 162 -13.63 11.58 -25.35
C VAL A 162 -13.78 11.58 -26.87
N ALA A 163 -13.77 12.74 -27.52
CA ALA A 163 -13.70 12.87 -28.99
C ALA A 163 -12.30 12.60 -29.56
N GLU A 164 -11.25 12.55 -28.72
CA GLU A 164 -9.93 12.03 -29.13
C GLU A 164 -9.89 10.50 -29.19
N TYR A 165 -10.74 9.80 -28.42
CA TYR A 165 -10.90 8.36 -28.62
C TYR A 165 -11.77 8.16 -29.86
N LYS A 166 -11.11 7.91 -31.01
CA LYS A 166 -11.82 7.38 -32.18
C LYS A 166 -12.62 6.17 -31.69
N THR A 167 -13.94 6.18 -31.89
CA THR A 167 -14.76 4.99 -31.65
C THR A 167 -14.19 3.89 -32.54
N ILE A 168 -13.42 2.97 -31.94
CA ILE A 168 -12.77 1.92 -32.70
C ILE A 168 -13.88 0.95 -33.09
N LYS A 169 -14.36 1.06 -34.33
CA LYS A 169 -15.29 0.10 -34.90
C LYS A 169 -14.53 -1.20 -35.15
N TYR A 170 -14.58 -2.09 -34.18
CA TYR A 170 -14.07 -3.45 -34.34
C TYR A 170 -15.08 -4.27 -35.13
N SER A 171 -14.72 -4.60 -36.36
CA SER A 171 -15.20 -5.84 -36.97
C SER A 171 -14.18 -6.90 -36.65
N LEU A 172 -14.48 -7.81 -35.72
CA LEU A 172 -13.69 -9.04 -35.57
C LEU A 172 -13.63 -9.70 -36.95
N VAL A 173 -12.46 -9.67 -37.57
CA VAL A 173 -12.29 -10.10 -38.96
C VAL A 173 -12.47 -11.62 -39.02
N ASN A 174 -12.10 -12.34 -37.94
CA ASN A 174 -12.40 -13.75 -37.73
C ASN A 174 -12.82 -14.07 -36.29
N LYS A 175 -13.51 -15.20 -36.10
CA LYS A 175 -13.97 -15.70 -34.79
C LYS A 175 -12.84 -16.10 -33.81
N GLU A 176 -11.59 -16.09 -34.26
CA GLU A 176 -10.42 -16.54 -33.48
C GLU A 176 -9.43 -15.42 -33.16
N ASP A 177 -9.75 -14.18 -33.52
CA ASP A 177 -8.94 -13.03 -33.16
C ASP A 177 -9.23 -12.61 -31.71
N TYR A 178 -8.18 -12.41 -30.93
CA TYR A 178 -8.21 -11.95 -29.55
C TYR A 178 -7.73 -10.51 -29.49
N LEU A 179 -8.40 -9.71 -28.66
CA LEU A 179 -7.94 -8.38 -28.27
C LEU A 179 -7.48 -8.46 -26.82
N ASP A 180 -6.18 -8.31 -26.59
CA ASP A 180 -5.60 -8.34 -25.25
C ASP A 180 -5.08 -6.96 -24.86
N LEU A 181 -5.21 -6.62 -23.57
CA LEU A 181 -4.62 -5.43 -22.97
C LEU A 181 -3.24 -5.82 -22.42
N ILE A 182 -2.17 -5.19 -22.92
CA ILE A 182 -0.81 -5.43 -22.39
C ILE A 182 -0.59 -4.62 -21.11
N SER A 183 -1.05 -3.37 -21.14
CA SER A 183 -1.00 -2.43 -20.02
C SER A 183 -2.12 -1.41 -20.19
N GLU A 184 -2.28 -0.51 -19.22
CA GLU A 184 -3.16 0.67 -19.34
C GLU A 184 -2.84 1.60 -20.54
N LYS A 185 -1.89 1.27 -21.41
CA LYS A 185 -1.51 2.09 -22.58
C LYS A 185 -1.70 1.40 -23.91
N TYR A 186 -1.64 0.07 -23.96
CA TYR A 186 -1.48 -0.67 -25.21
C TYR A 186 -2.48 -1.82 -25.34
N LEU A 187 -3.08 -1.91 -26.53
CA LEU A 187 -3.93 -3.00 -26.98
C LEU A 187 -3.23 -3.79 -28.08
N ILE A 188 -3.37 -5.10 -28.05
CA ILE A 188 -2.91 -5.98 -29.12
C ILE A 188 -4.05 -6.76 -29.73
N GLU A 189 -4.04 -6.81 -31.06
CA GLU A 189 -4.87 -7.69 -31.86
C GLU A 189 -3.99 -8.86 -32.30
N ARG A 190 -4.35 -10.08 -31.90
CA ARG A 190 -3.58 -11.29 -32.19
C ARG A 190 -4.48 -12.50 -32.44
N ASP A 191 -3.97 -13.52 -33.11
CA ASP A 191 -4.51 -14.88 -32.99
C ASP A 191 -3.65 -15.69 -32.00
N LYS A 192 -3.79 -17.02 -32.02
CA LYS A 192 -3.02 -17.92 -31.15
C LYS A 192 -1.50 -17.88 -31.36
N GLU A 193 -1.05 -17.50 -32.55
CA GLU A 193 0.37 -17.61 -32.96
C GLU A 193 0.98 -16.27 -33.41
N TYR A 194 0.16 -15.31 -33.85
CA TYR A 194 0.61 -14.07 -34.50
C TYR A 194 -0.04 -12.84 -33.91
N ILE A 195 0.75 -11.81 -33.68
CA ILE A 195 0.27 -10.45 -33.47
C ILE A 195 0.08 -9.79 -34.84
N TYR A 196 -1.08 -9.16 -35.03
CA TYR A 196 -1.47 -8.45 -36.24
C TYR A 196 -1.32 -6.94 -36.09
N LYS A 197 -1.64 -6.43 -34.89
CA LYS A 197 -1.68 -5.01 -34.63
C LYS A 197 -1.35 -4.70 -33.18
N VAL A 198 -0.58 -3.64 -32.97
CA VAL A 198 -0.43 -2.99 -31.66
C VAL A 198 -0.97 -1.58 -31.78
N MET A 199 -1.81 -1.19 -30.83
CA MET A 199 -2.41 0.14 -30.77
C MET A 199 -2.18 0.75 -29.41
N ASP A 200 -2.13 2.07 -29.34
CA ASP A 200 -2.35 2.75 -28.07
C ASP A 200 -3.84 2.78 -27.71
N LEU A 201 -4.19 3.25 -26.50
CA LEU A 201 -5.59 3.40 -26.10
C LEU A 201 -6.38 4.45 -26.90
N LYS A 202 -5.72 5.31 -27.69
CA LYS A 202 -6.39 6.24 -28.60
C LYS A 202 -6.76 5.57 -29.94
N GLY A 203 -6.31 4.34 -30.15
CA GLY A 203 -6.46 3.60 -31.39
C GLY A 203 -5.44 3.97 -32.46
N ASP A 204 -4.38 4.71 -32.10
CA ASP A 204 -3.28 4.97 -33.01
C ASP A 204 -2.47 3.68 -33.18
N VAL A 205 -2.34 3.25 -34.43
CA VAL A 205 -1.65 2.01 -34.77
C VAL A 205 -0.14 2.22 -34.65
N LEU A 206 0.44 1.56 -33.65
CA LEU A 206 1.86 1.55 -33.34
C LEU A 206 2.60 0.44 -34.08
N PHE A 207 1.92 -0.65 -34.46
CA PHE A 207 2.48 -1.72 -35.29
C PHE A 207 1.35 -2.34 -36.11
N GLU A 208 1.62 -2.67 -37.37
CA GLU A 208 0.70 -3.43 -38.22
C GLU A 208 1.50 -4.38 -39.11
N GLY A 209 1.30 -5.67 -38.92
CA GLY A 209 2.08 -6.73 -39.58
C GLY A 209 1.76 -8.07 -38.96
N ARG A 210 2.09 -9.17 -39.65
CA ARG A 210 1.85 -10.52 -39.14
C ARG A 210 3.15 -11.10 -38.62
N GLU A 211 3.41 -10.95 -37.33
CA GLU A 211 4.62 -11.42 -36.67
C GLU A 211 4.28 -12.37 -35.52
N SER A 212 5.01 -13.48 -35.42
CA SER A 212 4.87 -14.39 -34.28
C SER A 212 5.80 -13.97 -33.15
N PHE A 213 5.25 -13.75 -31.96
CA PHE A 213 6.00 -13.54 -30.72
C PHE A 213 5.37 -14.41 -29.64
N ASP A 214 6.19 -14.92 -28.72
CA ASP A 214 5.66 -15.68 -27.58
C ASP A 214 4.98 -14.72 -26.60
N TYR A 215 5.61 -13.57 -26.34
CA TYR A 215 5.10 -12.56 -25.42
C TYR A 215 5.48 -11.13 -25.85
N ILE A 216 4.64 -10.17 -25.48
CA ILE A 216 4.89 -8.73 -25.57
C ILE A 216 4.68 -8.11 -24.19
N TYR A 217 5.60 -7.27 -23.75
CA TYR A 217 5.56 -6.55 -22.48
C TYR A 217 5.94 -5.08 -22.66
N GLU A 218 5.45 -4.21 -21.76
CA GLU A 218 5.98 -2.86 -21.60
C GLU A 218 7.28 -2.92 -20.77
N GLY A 219 8.32 -2.15 -21.13
CA GLY A 219 9.53 -2.01 -20.31
C GLY A 219 9.38 -0.95 -19.22
N LEU A 220 10.36 -0.83 -18.31
CA LEU A 220 10.40 0.27 -17.33
C LEU A 220 10.57 1.65 -17.98
N ASP A 221 11.12 1.71 -19.19
CA ASP A 221 11.21 2.91 -20.01
C ASP A 221 9.89 3.25 -20.74
N ASN A 222 8.85 2.43 -20.55
CA ASN A 222 7.53 2.50 -21.19
C ASN A 222 7.53 2.19 -22.70
N GLU A 223 8.62 1.62 -23.21
CA GLU A 223 8.71 1.12 -24.57
C GLU A 223 8.15 -0.31 -24.65
N LEU A 224 7.72 -0.75 -25.84
CA LEU A 224 7.21 -2.10 -26.04
C LEU A 224 8.33 -3.05 -26.47
N TYR A 225 8.41 -4.17 -25.76
CA TYR A 225 9.34 -5.25 -26.03
C TYR A 225 8.57 -6.51 -26.39
N ALA A 226 9.03 -7.23 -27.40
CA ALA A 226 8.54 -8.55 -27.74
C ALA A 226 9.69 -9.53 -27.72
N TYR A 227 9.45 -10.80 -27.41
CA TYR A 227 10.50 -11.80 -27.56
C TYR A 227 9.99 -13.11 -28.16
N LYS A 228 10.91 -13.80 -28.83
CA LYS A 228 10.73 -15.15 -29.36
C LYS A 228 11.66 -16.10 -28.61
N VAL A 229 11.12 -17.19 -28.11
CA VAL A 229 11.86 -18.30 -27.52
C VAL A 229 11.92 -19.38 -28.58
N SER A 230 13.13 -19.63 -29.07
CA SER A 230 13.39 -20.72 -30.01
C SER A 230 14.43 -21.67 -29.42
N GLY A 231 14.46 -22.93 -29.85
CA GLY A 231 15.49 -23.85 -29.43
C GLY A 231 15.00 -25.25 -29.10
N MET A 232 15.94 -26.15 -28.82
CA MET A 232 15.68 -27.54 -28.42
C MET A 232 15.77 -27.66 -26.91
N SER A 233 15.38 -28.80 -26.33
CA SER A 233 15.25 -29.07 -24.89
C SER A 233 16.45 -28.72 -23.98
N TYR A 234 17.60 -28.30 -24.55
CA TYR A 234 18.82 -27.96 -23.82
C TYR A 234 19.39 -26.56 -24.12
N GLU A 235 18.81 -25.82 -25.07
CA GLU A 235 19.23 -24.46 -25.42
C GLU A 235 18.00 -23.65 -25.79
N ASN A 236 17.60 -22.70 -24.94
CA ASN A 236 16.58 -21.71 -25.31
C ASN A 236 17.30 -20.44 -25.77
N ILE A 237 17.11 -20.09 -27.03
CA ILE A 237 17.52 -18.84 -27.64
C ILE A 237 16.38 -17.84 -27.46
N ILE A 238 16.63 -16.73 -26.79
CA ILE A 238 15.69 -15.60 -26.72
C ILE A 238 16.13 -14.54 -27.73
N GLU A 239 15.27 -14.28 -28.71
CA GLU A 239 15.40 -13.13 -29.59
C GLU A 239 14.54 -12.00 -29.02
N LEU A 240 15.19 -10.91 -28.61
CA LEU A 240 14.52 -9.75 -28.02
C LEU A 240 14.35 -8.65 -29.07
N TYR A 241 13.14 -8.14 -29.17
CA TYR A 241 12.72 -7.10 -30.10
C TYR A 241 12.20 -5.90 -29.33
N LYS A 242 12.37 -4.71 -29.88
CA LYS A 242 11.83 -3.45 -29.38
C LYS A 242 11.04 -2.77 -30.49
N LEU A 243 9.87 -2.24 -30.16
CA LEU A 243 9.05 -1.48 -31.10
C LEU A 243 9.65 -0.09 -31.32
N GLU A 244 10.12 0.18 -32.54
CA GLU A 244 10.65 1.50 -32.94
C GLU A 244 10.17 1.81 -34.36
N ASP A 245 9.74 3.05 -34.62
CA ASP A 245 9.25 3.49 -35.94
C ASP A 245 8.18 2.58 -36.57
N LYS A 246 7.30 2.05 -35.72
CA LYS A 246 6.23 1.09 -36.05
C LYS A 246 6.64 -0.31 -36.49
N GLU A 247 7.89 -0.68 -36.24
CA GLU A 247 8.41 -2.01 -36.53
C GLU A 247 9.08 -2.61 -35.28
N PHE A 248 8.93 -3.92 -35.08
CA PHE A 248 9.64 -4.63 -34.03
C PHE A 248 11.07 -4.94 -34.52
N ASN A 249 12.02 -4.14 -34.06
CA ASN A 249 13.43 -4.27 -34.41
C ASN A 249 14.12 -5.21 -33.42
N LYS A 250 14.83 -6.21 -33.93
CA LYS A 250 15.61 -7.14 -33.10
C LYS A 250 16.78 -6.40 -32.46
N ILE A 251 16.80 -6.31 -31.13
CA ILE A 251 17.83 -5.59 -30.37
C ILE A 251 18.87 -6.52 -29.72
N ASN A 252 18.51 -7.78 -29.44
CA ASN A 252 19.43 -8.73 -28.82
C ASN A 252 19.11 -10.19 -29.18
N THR A 253 20.10 -11.07 -29.08
CA THR A 253 19.94 -12.53 -29.08
C THR A 253 20.65 -13.09 -27.87
N ILE A 254 19.89 -13.67 -26.95
CA ILE A 254 20.40 -14.33 -25.76
C ILE A 254 20.43 -15.82 -26.05
N SER A 255 21.62 -16.41 -26.05
CA SER A 255 21.78 -17.86 -26.21
C SER A 255 22.92 -18.33 -25.32
N GLU A 256 22.66 -19.34 -24.52
CA GLU A 256 23.67 -20.00 -23.68
C GLU A 256 23.31 -21.47 -23.54
N SER A 257 24.25 -22.35 -23.82
CA SER A 257 24.04 -23.80 -23.73
C SER A 257 23.71 -24.22 -22.31
N ASN A 258 22.70 -25.08 -22.14
CA ASN A 258 22.22 -25.59 -20.84
C ASN A 258 21.67 -24.52 -19.89
N VAL A 259 21.24 -23.38 -20.43
CA VAL A 259 20.54 -22.35 -19.67
C VAL A 259 19.10 -22.26 -20.16
N THR A 260 18.16 -22.44 -19.23
CA THR A 260 16.74 -22.11 -19.46
C THR A 260 16.51 -20.69 -19.00
N TRP A 261 16.33 -19.79 -19.95
CA TRP A 261 16.03 -18.39 -19.69
C TRP A 261 14.57 -18.20 -19.30
N LYS A 262 14.33 -17.30 -18.34
CA LYS A 262 13.03 -16.91 -17.80
C LYS A 262 12.92 -15.40 -17.75
N PRO A 263 11.81 -14.79 -18.16
CA PRO A 263 11.63 -13.36 -18.03
C PRO A 263 11.55 -12.96 -16.55
N ILE A 264 12.07 -11.77 -16.26
CA ILE A 264 11.95 -11.10 -14.98
C ILE A 264 10.90 -10.00 -15.18
N ILE A 265 9.76 -10.16 -14.53
CA ILE A 265 8.60 -9.28 -14.67
C ILE A 265 8.40 -8.50 -13.38
N TYR A 266 8.34 -7.17 -13.52
CA TYR A 266 7.88 -6.27 -12.47
C TYR A 266 6.37 -6.12 -12.57
N LYS A 267 5.66 -6.34 -11.47
CA LYS A 267 4.22 -6.08 -11.37
C LYS A 267 4.01 -4.93 -10.40
N ASP A 268 3.43 -3.83 -10.88
CA ASP A 268 3.09 -2.72 -10.01
C ASP A 268 1.71 -2.89 -9.36
N GLU A 269 1.27 -1.86 -8.62
CA GLU A 269 -0.02 -1.86 -7.93
C GLU A 269 -1.23 -1.82 -8.89
N THR A 270 -1.07 -1.43 -10.16
CA THR A 270 -2.16 -1.48 -11.16
C THR A 270 -2.29 -2.87 -11.79
N SER A 271 -1.44 -3.81 -11.38
CA SER A 271 -1.29 -5.13 -11.99
C SER A 271 -0.71 -5.11 -13.40
N ASP A 272 -0.13 -3.98 -13.84
CA ASP A 272 0.58 -3.91 -15.10
C ASP A 272 1.91 -4.68 -14.98
N GLU A 273 2.16 -5.56 -15.94
CA GLU A 273 3.37 -6.36 -16.00
C GLU A 273 4.41 -5.70 -16.91
N LYS A 274 5.57 -5.39 -16.33
CA LYS A 274 6.69 -4.80 -17.05
C LYS A 274 7.88 -5.72 -17.12
N LEU A 275 8.50 -5.82 -18.28
CA LEU A 275 9.71 -6.63 -18.46
C LEU A 275 10.92 -5.87 -17.89
N LEU A 276 11.70 -6.54 -17.04
CA LEU A 276 12.96 -6.02 -16.50
C LEU A 276 14.18 -6.63 -17.22
N GLY A 277 14.02 -7.83 -17.74
CA GLY A 277 15.09 -8.61 -18.36
C GLY A 277 14.82 -10.10 -18.28
N PHE A 278 15.88 -10.89 -18.30
CA PHE A 278 15.83 -12.35 -18.27
C PHE A 278 16.83 -12.89 -17.25
N SER A 279 16.51 -14.03 -16.66
CA SER A 279 17.42 -14.79 -15.81
C SER A 279 17.56 -16.22 -16.31
N GLY A 280 18.73 -16.80 -16.11
CA GLY A 280 19.02 -18.16 -16.51
C GLY A 280 19.86 -18.86 -15.45
N LEU A 281 19.53 -20.12 -15.17
CA LEU A 281 20.31 -20.93 -14.24
C LEU A 281 21.25 -21.85 -15.01
N LEU A 282 22.56 -21.64 -14.86
CA LEU A 282 23.60 -22.49 -15.41
C LEU A 282 24.14 -23.42 -14.32
N ASN A 283 24.12 -24.73 -14.60
CA ASN A 283 24.77 -25.72 -13.74
C ASN A 283 26.11 -26.13 -14.36
N THR A 284 27.21 -25.75 -13.73
CA THR A 284 28.56 -26.11 -14.16
C THR A 284 29.26 -26.96 -13.10
N TYR A 285 30.47 -27.42 -13.41
CA TYR A 285 31.37 -28.07 -12.45
C TYR A 285 32.68 -27.27 -12.41
N ASP A 286 33.22 -27.03 -11.22
CA ASP A 286 34.53 -26.38 -11.06
C ASP A 286 35.69 -27.35 -11.41
N SER A 287 36.94 -26.87 -11.28
CA SER A 287 38.13 -27.68 -11.55
C SER A 287 38.27 -28.92 -10.64
N GLU A 288 37.55 -28.95 -9.53
CA GLU A 288 37.52 -30.06 -8.56
C GLU A 288 36.29 -30.96 -8.75
N MET A 289 35.50 -30.75 -9.82
CA MET A 289 34.24 -31.45 -10.10
C MET A 289 33.16 -31.20 -9.04
N ASN A 290 33.23 -30.11 -8.28
CA ASN A 290 32.13 -29.67 -7.45
C ASN A 290 31.10 -28.96 -8.34
N ARG A 291 29.81 -29.28 -8.14
CA ARG A 291 28.73 -28.59 -8.84
C ARG A 291 28.69 -27.12 -8.40
N VAL A 292 28.83 -26.21 -9.35
CA VAL A 292 28.67 -24.77 -9.16
C VAL A 292 27.39 -24.36 -9.87
N THR A 293 26.57 -23.56 -9.19
CA THR A 293 25.40 -22.97 -9.83
C THR A 293 25.67 -21.50 -10.08
N GLU A 294 25.51 -21.07 -11.33
CA GLU A 294 25.64 -19.67 -11.72
C GLU A 294 24.28 -19.17 -12.21
N THR A 295 23.77 -18.13 -11.58
CA THR A 295 22.60 -17.41 -12.11
C THR A 295 23.08 -16.28 -12.99
N LYS A 296 22.71 -16.34 -14.27
CA LYS A 296 22.89 -15.25 -15.22
C LYS A 296 21.67 -14.34 -15.21
N ILE A 297 21.89 -13.03 -15.30
CA ILE A 297 20.85 -12.00 -15.39
C ILE A 297 21.21 -11.10 -16.55
N ILE A 298 20.27 -10.87 -17.46
CA ILE A 298 20.41 -9.96 -18.59
C ILE A 298 19.30 -8.93 -18.48
N SER A 299 19.66 -7.68 -18.21
CA SER A 299 18.70 -6.57 -18.21
C SER A 299 18.29 -6.17 -19.64
N LEU A 300 17.22 -5.39 -19.77
CA LEU A 300 16.77 -4.87 -21.07
C LEU A 300 17.81 -3.98 -21.78
N ASP A 301 18.66 -3.28 -21.02
CA ASP A 301 19.81 -2.54 -21.58
C ASP A 301 20.99 -3.44 -21.94
N THR A 302 20.78 -4.76 -21.98
CA THR A 302 21.70 -5.82 -22.43
C THR A 302 22.93 -6.04 -21.56
N LYS A 303 22.95 -5.49 -20.34
CA LYS A 303 24.03 -5.78 -19.37
C LYS A 303 23.84 -7.18 -18.80
N GLU A 304 24.88 -8.01 -18.94
CA GLU A 304 24.93 -9.33 -18.33
C GLU A 304 25.60 -9.27 -16.96
N HIS A 305 24.98 -9.96 -16.00
CA HIS A 305 25.50 -10.15 -14.66
C HIS A 305 25.48 -11.64 -14.30
N THR A 306 26.51 -12.11 -13.60
CA THR A 306 26.62 -13.50 -13.16
C THR A 306 26.76 -13.57 -11.65
N LEU A 307 25.90 -14.34 -11.00
CA LEU A 307 25.89 -14.56 -9.56
C LEU A 307 26.23 -16.02 -9.25
N LYS A 308 27.31 -16.24 -8.51
CA LYS A 308 27.74 -17.58 -8.09
C LYS A 308 26.97 -18.04 -6.86
N ASP A 309 26.56 -19.31 -6.87
CA ASP A 309 25.84 -20.02 -5.82
C ASP A 309 24.61 -19.28 -5.29
N THR A 310 24.02 -18.45 -6.16
CA THR A 310 22.92 -17.55 -5.86
C THR A 310 21.78 -17.88 -6.79
N TYR A 311 20.56 -17.85 -6.28
CA TYR A 311 19.33 -18.10 -7.01
C TYR A 311 18.43 -16.88 -6.88
N LEU A 312 17.57 -16.64 -7.87
CA LEU A 312 16.51 -15.64 -7.74
C LEU A 312 15.24 -16.30 -7.21
N GLU A 313 14.53 -15.60 -6.33
CA GLU A 313 13.20 -15.98 -5.87
C GLU A 313 12.18 -15.13 -6.64
N GLY A 314 11.16 -15.78 -7.19
CA GLY A 314 10.00 -15.12 -7.79
C GLY A 314 8.71 -15.71 -7.25
N GLU A 315 7.61 -14.96 -7.35
CA GLU A 315 6.30 -15.54 -7.08
C GLU A 315 5.90 -16.49 -8.23
N ASN A 316 6.24 -17.80 -8.14
CA ASN A 316 5.64 -18.91 -8.92
C ASN A 316 4.11 -18.76 -9.05
N THR A 317 3.64 -18.05 -10.07
CA THR A 317 2.24 -18.12 -10.54
C THR A 317 2.11 -19.15 -11.66
N SER A 318 3.22 -19.49 -12.29
CA SER A 318 3.47 -20.63 -13.16
C SER A 318 4.99 -20.80 -13.20
N ASN A 319 5.54 -21.95 -13.57
CA ASN A 319 6.99 -22.22 -13.48
C ASN A 319 7.87 -21.33 -14.40
N GLU A 320 7.35 -20.29 -15.04
CA GLU A 320 7.97 -19.64 -16.20
C GLU A 320 8.53 -18.23 -15.91
N ASN A 321 7.94 -17.45 -14.99
CA ASN A 321 8.32 -16.04 -14.76
C ASN A 321 8.92 -15.79 -13.37
N ILE A 322 9.83 -14.82 -13.28
CA ILE A 322 10.24 -14.25 -11.99
C ILE A 322 9.48 -12.95 -11.76
N LEU A 323 8.46 -13.00 -10.90
CA LEU A 323 7.69 -11.82 -10.51
C LEU A 323 8.39 -11.06 -9.37
N THR A 324 8.52 -9.74 -9.52
CA THR A 324 8.93 -8.79 -8.48
C THR A 324 7.94 -7.63 -8.39
N TYR A 325 7.76 -7.07 -7.19
CA TYR A 325 6.94 -5.85 -6.96
C TYR A 325 7.79 -4.63 -6.65
N ASP A 326 9.11 -4.75 -6.82
CA ASP A 326 10.03 -3.62 -6.80
C ASP A 326 10.79 -3.57 -8.14
N SER A 327 10.74 -2.42 -8.81
CA SER A 327 11.35 -2.23 -10.12
C SER A 327 12.88 -2.11 -10.06
N ASP A 328 13.43 -1.79 -8.89
CA ASP A 328 14.87 -1.61 -8.68
C ASP A 328 15.55 -2.90 -8.19
N TYR A 329 14.82 -3.78 -7.48
CA TYR A 329 15.40 -4.93 -6.79
C TYR A 329 14.66 -6.26 -7.05
N ILE A 330 15.42 -7.35 -7.07
CA ILE A 330 14.90 -8.73 -7.04
C ILE A 330 15.34 -9.39 -5.74
N ILE A 331 14.47 -10.23 -5.18
CA ILE A 331 14.80 -11.11 -4.07
C ILE A 331 15.68 -12.26 -4.59
N MET A 332 16.82 -12.45 -3.94
CA MET A 332 17.73 -13.56 -4.22
C MET A 332 17.96 -14.39 -2.97
N TYR A 333 18.40 -15.64 -3.13
CA TYR A 333 18.78 -16.49 -2.02
C TYR A 333 20.02 -17.34 -2.29
N LYS A 334 20.69 -17.74 -1.20
CA LYS A 334 21.79 -18.71 -1.17
C LYS A 334 21.40 -19.89 -0.28
N VAL A 335 21.83 -21.09 -0.66
CA VAL A 335 21.56 -22.31 0.11
C VAL A 335 22.81 -22.72 0.87
N ASN A 336 22.77 -22.61 2.20
CA ASN A 336 23.86 -23.01 3.09
C ASN A 336 23.35 -24.06 4.08
N ASN A 337 23.96 -25.25 4.13
CA ASN A 337 23.56 -26.35 5.01
C ASN A 337 22.05 -26.67 4.93
N ASN A 338 21.52 -26.78 3.71
CA ASN A 338 20.09 -27.00 3.43
C ASN A 338 19.15 -25.88 3.93
N LYS A 339 19.67 -24.72 4.35
CA LYS A 339 18.88 -23.55 4.73
C LYS A 339 19.06 -22.44 3.69
N LYS A 340 17.94 -21.92 3.18
CA LYS A 340 17.93 -20.71 2.34
C LYS A 340 18.16 -19.48 3.22
N ASN A 341 18.99 -18.57 2.74
CA ASN A 341 19.05 -17.20 3.25
C ASN A 341 18.78 -16.25 2.11
N TYR A 342 18.04 -15.18 2.36
CA TYR A 342 17.50 -14.25 1.37
C TYR A 342 18.16 -12.87 1.50
N GLY A 343 18.28 -12.21 0.35
CA GLY A 343 18.87 -10.88 0.18
C GLY A 343 18.24 -10.14 -1.00
N LEU A 344 18.80 -8.98 -1.34
CA LEU A 344 18.32 -8.13 -2.44
C LEU A 344 19.44 -7.87 -3.44
N TYR A 345 19.09 -7.96 -4.71
CA TYR A 345 19.96 -7.68 -5.85
C TYR A 345 19.38 -6.53 -6.66
N SER A 346 20.19 -5.52 -7.00
CA SER A 346 19.75 -4.47 -7.92
C SER A 346 20.05 -4.87 -9.35
N ILE A 347 19.00 -4.97 -10.18
CA ILE A 347 19.15 -5.27 -11.61
C ILE A 347 19.87 -4.11 -12.29
N LYS A 348 19.43 -2.88 -12.01
CA LYS A 348 19.95 -1.66 -12.62
C LYS A 348 21.42 -1.43 -12.31
N GLU A 349 21.83 -1.64 -11.07
CA GLU A 349 23.23 -1.45 -10.65
C GLU A 349 24.10 -2.69 -10.86
N GLY A 350 23.48 -3.85 -11.10
CA GLY A 350 24.21 -5.09 -11.34
C GLY A 350 24.96 -5.63 -10.13
N LYS A 351 24.45 -5.39 -8.91
CA LYS A 351 25.16 -5.76 -7.68
C LYS A 351 24.24 -6.17 -6.54
N GLU A 352 24.81 -6.98 -5.65
CA GLU A 352 24.22 -7.35 -4.36
C GLU A 352 24.09 -6.08 -3.49
N ILE A 353 22.86 -5.84 -3.04
CA ILE A 353 22.48 -4.67 -2.23
C ILE A 353 22.36 -5.07 -0.76
N ILE A 354 21.67 -6.20 -0.51
CA ILE A 354 21.66 -6.85 0.79
C ILE A 354 22.17 -8.28 0.60
N SER A 355 23.27 -8.60 1.28
CA SER A 355 23.77 -9.96 1.35
C SER A 355 22.73 -10.93 1.91
N PRO A 356 22.63 -12.16 1.37
CA PRO A 356 21.73 -13.18 1.88
C PRO A 356 21.92 -13.44 3.38
N GLN A 357 21.04 -12.87 4.19
CA GLN A 357 21.14 -12.86 5.66
C GLN A 357 19.80 -13.06 6.37
N TYR A 358 18.70 -12.96 5.63
CA TYR A 358 17.36 -13.14 6.17
C TYR A 358 16.93 -14.59 5.99
N GLU A 359 16.20 -15.11 6.96
CA GLU A 359 15.64 -16.45 6.87
C GLU A 359 14.55 -16.49 5.81
N ARG A 360 13.84 -15.36 5.62
CA ARG A 360 12.90 -15.07 4.54
C ARG A 360 12.85 -13.58 4.24
N LEU A 361 12.49 -13.27 3.01
CA LEU A 361 12.28 -11.91 2.54
C LEU A 361 11.15 -11.95 1.51
N TYR A 362 10.22 -11.01 1.59
CA TYR A 362 9.10 -10.88 0.67
C TYR A 362 8.76 -9.39 0.50
N THR A 363 8.25 -9.06 -0.67
CA THR A 363 7.76 -7.72 -1.02
C THR A 363 6.46 -7.42 -0.30
N SER A 364 6.25 -6.16 0.08
CA SER A 364 5.04 -5.65 0.70
C SER A 364 4.83 -4.21 0.22
N GLY A 365 4.13 -4.07 -0.91
CA GLY A 365 4.12 -2.84 -1.69
C GLY A 365 5.55 -2.35 -1.96
N ILE A 366 5.82 -1.09 -1.60
CA ILE A 366 7.15 -0.45 -1.75
C ILE A 366 8.19 -0.86 -0.69
N ASN A 367 7.85 -1.75 0.23
CA ASN A 367 8.71 -2.19 1.33
C ASN A 367 8.94 -3.70 1.26
N TYR A 368 9.72 -4.20 2.22
CA TYR A 368 9.97 -5.62 2.40
C TYR A 368 9.65 -6.03 3.81
N ILE A 369 9.01 -7.17 3.96
CA ILE A 369 8.93 -7.86 5.23
C ILE A 369 10.04 -8.91 5.25
N ALA A 370 10.84 -8.87 6.30
CA ALA A 370 12.01 -9.71 6.48
C ALA A 370 11.89 -10.52 7.76
N ILE A 371 12.35 -11.78 7.73
CA ILE A 371 12.42 -12.65 8.90
C ILE A 371 13.87 -12.85 9.29
N LYS A 372 14.19 -12.57 10.56
CA LYS A 372 15.52 -12.78 11.15
C LYS A 372 15.36 -13.31 12.57
N ASN A 373 16.01 -14.43 12.87
CA ASN A 373 15.92 -15.12 14.17
C ASN A 373 14.46 -15.46 14.54
N ASN A 374 13.69 -15.98 13.59
CA ASN A 374 12.26 -16.30 13.71
C ASN A 374 11.38 -15.11 14.12
N LYS A 375 11.82 -13.88 13.88
CA LYS A 375 11.04 -12.66 14.11
C LYS A 375 10.94 -11.85 12.83
N SER A 376 9.76 -11.31 12.60
CA SER A 376 9.42 -10.51 11.44
C SER A 376 9.62 -9.01 11.73
N GLY A 377 10.09 -8.28 10.73
CA GLY A 377 10.27 -6.83 10.74
C GLY A 377 10.08 -6.26 9.32
N ILE A 378 10.05 -4.94 9.19
CA ILE A 378 9.84 -4.24 7.92
C ILE A 378 11.06 -3.41 7.56
N ILE A 379 11.49 -3.51 6.32
CA ILE A 379 12.63 -2.79 5.74
C ILE A 379 12.10 -1.99 4.55
N SER A 380 12.47 -0.71 4.45
CA SER A 380 12.10 0.14 3.31
C SER A 380 12.77 -0.32 2.01
N SER A 381 12.26 0.11 0.85
CA SER A 381 13.01 0.08 -0.43
C SER A 381 14.38 0.76 -0.37
N LYS A 382 14.56 1.76 0.51
CA LYS A 382 15.86 2.39 0.82
C LYS A 382 16.71 1.60 1.81
N LEU A 383 16.35 0.34 2.07
CA LEU A 383 17.06 -0.62 2.92
C LEU A 383 17.20 -0.21 4.39
N LYS A 384 16.41 0.77 4.85
CA LYS A 384 16.34 1.15 6.25
C LYS A 384 15.34 0.27 6.97
N ARG A 385 15.72 -0.21 8.14
CA ARG A 385 14.77 -0.89 9.04
C ARG A 385 13.73 0.12 9.52
N ILE A 386 12.47 -0.11 9.19
CA ILE A 386 11.32 0.70 9.62
C ILE A 386 10.74 0.10 10.89
N VAL A 387 10.52 -1.21 10.89
CA VAL A 387 9.98 -1.98 12.01
C VAL A 387 11.02 -2.99 12.46
N ASP A 388 11.32 -3.00 13.76
CA ASP A 388 12.27 -3.93 14.36
C ASP A 388 11.80 -5.39 14.25
N PHE A 389 12.74 -6.34 14.22
CA PHE A 389 12.47 -7.78 14.19
C PHE A 389 11.95 -8.27 15.56
N GLN A 390 10.69 -8.00 15.87
CA GLN A 390 10.09 -8.31 17.17
C GLN A 390 8.74 -9.04 17.11
N TYR A 391 8.12 -9.09 15.93
CA TYR A 391 6.83 -9.74 15.73
C TYR A 391 7.02 -11.19 15.34
N ASP A 392 6.07 -12.05 15.70
CA ASP A 392 6.10 -13.45 15.29
C ASP A 392 5.82 -13.55 13.78
N PHE A 393 4.80 -12.86 13.29
CA PHE A 393 4.57 -12.59 11.87
C PHE A 393 4.03 -11.16 11.64
N ILE A 394 4.14 -10.71 10.39
CA ILE A 394 3.50 -9.50 9.87
C ILE A 394 2.81 -9.92 8.58
N GLU A 395 1.49 -9.77 8.51
CA GLU A 395 0.71 -9.86 7.28
C GLU A 395 0.43 -8.46 6.74
N ASP A 396 0.74 -8.26 5.46
CA ASP A 396 0.51 -7.00 4.79
C ASP A 396 -0.80 -6.93 4.04
N HIS A 397 -1.41 -5.76 4.12
CA HIS A 397 -2.52 -5.35 3.29
C HIS A 397 -2.14 -4.03 2.62
N LYS A 398 -2.94 -3.59 1.63
CA LYS A 398 -2.66 -2.40 0.83
C LYS A 398 -2.31 -1.15 1.66
N ASP A 399 -2.97 -0.95 2.80
CA ASP A 399 -2.88 0.29 3.57
C ASP A 399 -2.88 0.09 5.11
N TYR A 400 -2.52 -1.12 5.55
CA TYR A 400 -2.31 -1.49 6.96
C TYR A 400 -1.65 -2.87 7.06
N TYR A 401 -1.38 -3.30 8.28
CA TYR A 401 -0.78 -4.60 8.58
C TYR A 401 -1.52 -5.31 9.71
N VAL A 402 -1.58 -6.63 9.67
CA VAL A 402 -1.91 -7.46 10.84
C VAL A 402 -0.61 -8.02 11.39
N VAL A 403 -0.31 -7.74 12.65
CA VAL A 403 0.93 -8.18 13.29
C VAL A 403 0.62 -9.10 14.45
N SER A 404 1.53 -10.02 14.74
CA SER A 404 1.40 -10.91 15.90
C SER A 404 2.56 -10.85 16.87
N LYS A 405 2.24 -11.08 18.14
CA LYS A 405 3.22 -11.21 19.21
C LYS A 405 2.65 -12.08 20.32
N ASN A 406 3.36 -13.15 20.67
CA ASN A 406 2.98 -14.10 21.71
C ASN A 406 1.57 -14.68 21.52
N ASN A 407 1.26 -15.17 20.31
CA ASN A 407 -0.04 -15.76 19.94
C ASN A 407 -1.25 -14.79 20.06
N LYS A 408 -0.99 -13.49 20.00
CA LYS A 408 -2.03 -12.46 19.90
C LYS A 408 -1.81 -11.59 18.66
N LEU A 409 -2.89 -11.14 18.06
CA LEU A 409 -2.91 -10.23 16.91
C LEU A 409 -3.13 -8.79 17.36
N ALA A 410 -2.65 -7.87 16.52
CA ALA A 410 -2.95 -6.45 16.56
C ALA A 410 -3.03 -5.89 15.14
N ILE A 411 -3.77 -4.80 14.97
CA ILE A 411 -3.77 -3.99 13.75
C ILE A 411 -2.68 -2.93 13.87
N MET A 412 -1.90 -2.76 12.82
CA MET A 412 -0.90 -1.70 12.67
C MET A 412 -1.22 -0.88 11.42
N ASP A 413 -1.22 0.44 11.51
CA ASP A 413 -1.54 1.31 10.37
C ASP A 413 -0.38 1.43 9.36
N GLU A 414 -0.61 2.15 8.27
CA GLU A 414 0.38 2.46 7.23
C GLU A 414 1.60 3.26 7.73
N ASP A 415 1.45 3.95 8.87
CA ASP A 415 2.52 4.68 9.57
C ASP A 415 3.33 3.76 10.51
N TYR A 416 3.04 2.46 10.51
CA TYR A 416 3.63 1.45 11.39
C TYR A 416 3.34 1.65 12.88
N LYS A 417 2.23 2.33 13.20
CA LYS A 417 1.74 2.50 14.57
C LYS A 417 0.67 1.47 14.86
N LEU A 418 0.74 0.86 16.04
CA LEU A 418 -0.31 -0.03 16.51
C LEU A 418 -1.62 0.75 16.67
N VAL A 419 -2.65 0.32 15.95
CA VAL A 419 -4.04 0.77 16.11
C VAL A 419 -4.64 0.09 17.33
N THR A 420 -4.35 -1.19 17.55
CA THR A 420 -4.78 -1.95 18.73
C THR A 420 -3.57 -2.51 19.47
N ASP A 421 -3.75 -2.79 20.76
CA ASP A 421 -2.81 -3.65 21.48
C ASP A 421 -2.90 -5.10 20.97
N PHE A 422 -1.93 -5.94 21.38
CA PHE A 422 -1.93 -7.38 21.13
C PHE A 422 -2.96 -8.07 22.04
N ILE A 423 -4.22 -8.07 21.63
CA ILE A 423 -5.35 -8.53 22.47
C ILE A 423 -6.18 -9.64 21.83
N PHE A 424 -6.15 -9.79 20.51
CA PHE A 424 -6.98 -10.79 19.84
C PHE A 424 -6.25 -12.12 19.82
N ASP A 425 -6.79 -13.12 20.53
CA ASP A 425 -6.21 -14.45 20.55
C ASP A 425 -6.27 -15.09 19.17
N TYR A 426 -5.15 -15.60 18.69
CA TYR A 426 -5.13 -16.47 17.50
C TYR A 426 -4.33 -17.72 17.81
N GLN A 427 -4.78 -18.85 17.28
CA GLN A 427 -4.05 -20.11 17.41
C GLN A 427 -3.17 -20.28 16.18
N THR A 428 -1.86 -20.32 16.41
CA THR A 428 -0.94 -20.93 15.46
C THR A 428 -1.21 -22.43 15.48
N THR A 429 -1.58 -23.04 14.35
CA THR A 429 -1.64 -24.49 14.27
C THR A 429 -0.22 -25.03 14.53
N ASN A 430 -0.05 -25.89 15.54
CA ASN A 430 1.26 -26.31 16.04
C ASN A 430 2.13 -27.05 15.00
N ASP A 431 1.54 -27.47 13.88
CA ASP A 431 2.25 -28.09 12.76
C ASP A 431 2.90 -27.06 11.81
N LEU A 432 2.54 -25.77 11.91
CA LEU A 432 3.07 -24.68 11.08
C LEU A 432 4.24 -23.93 11.76
N THR A 433 5.22 -24.66 12.30
CA THR A 433 6.53 -24.07 12.66
C THR A 433 7.25 -23.44 11.46
N SER A 434 6.75 -23.70 10.25
CA SER A 434 6.91 -22.84 9.10
C SER A 434 5.58 -22.18 8.78
N TYR A 435 5.30 -21.00 9.35
CA TYR A 435 4.32 -20.07 8.77
C TYR A 435 4.82 -19.75 7.37
N LYS A 436 4.56 -20.59 6.36
CA LYS A 436 5.02 -20.40 5.00
C LYS A 436 4.25 -19.20 4.51
N TYR A 437 4.92 -18.06 4.43
CA TYR A 437 4.52 -16.90 3.63
C TYR A 437 4.51 -17.23 2.12
N ASN A 438 4.24 -18.50 1.78
CA ASN A 438 3.77 -18.88 0.48
C ASN A 438 2.26 -18.83 0.59
N VAL A 439 1.69 -17.70 0.19
CA VAL A 439 0.29 -17.59 -0.25
C VAL A 439 -0.04 -18.63 -1.36
N LYS A 440 0.96 -19.40 -1.83
CA LYS A 440 0.87 -20.38 -2.92
C LYS A 440 0.30 -21.75 -2.57
N ASP A 441 0.12 -22.12 -1.31
CA ASP A 441 -0.42 -23.45 -0.97
C ASP A 441 -1.46 -23.33 0.16
N ASP A 442 -2.69 -22.86 -0.10
CA ASP A 442 -3.96 -23.04 0.65
C ASP A 442 -3.94 -23.19 2.21
N GLU A 443 -2.88 -22.78 2.90
CA GLU A 443 -2.77 -22.82 4.36
C GLU A 443 -3.46 -21.56 4.86
N ILE A 444 -4.79 -21.66 4.93
CA ILE A 444 -5.71 -20.61 5.37
C ILE A 444 -5.25 -20.11 6.73
N ASN A 445 -4.81 -18.85 6.77
CA ASN A 445 -4.64 -18.14 8.03
C ASN A 445 -5.90 -18.34 8.86
N THR A 446 -5.75 -18.63 10.14
CA THR A 446 -6.88 -18.69 11.08
C THR A 446 -7.50 -17.31 11.28
N PHE A 447 -7.24 -16.33 10.42
CA PHE A 447 -7.92 -15.05 10.40
C PHE A 447 -8.02 -14.50 8.98
N LYS A 448 -8.95 -13.56 8.78
CA LYS A 448 -9.10 -12.71 7.60
C LYS A 448 -9.18 -11.27 8.09
N SER A 449 -8.49 -10.35 7.46
CA SER A 449 -8.61 -8.92 7.78
C SER A 449 -8.90 -8.11 6.53
N ILE A 450 -9.81 -7.14 6.64
CA ILE A 450 -10.14 -6.18 5.58
C ILE A 450 -10.28 -4.78 6.19
N LYS A 451 -9.86 -3.75 5.47
CA LYS A 451 -10.17 -2.36 5.84
C LYS A 451 -11.30 -1.84 4.97
N LYS A 452 -12.34 -1.30 5.59
CA LYS A 452 -13.49 -0.69 4.91
C LYS A 452 -13.73 0.69 5.51
N ASN A 453 -13.56 1.73 4.69
CA ASN A 453 -13.52 3.13 5.14
C ASN A 453 -12.48 3.33 6.26
N ASN A 454 -12.90 3.85 7.43
CA ASN A 454 -12.04 4.12 8.58
C ASN A 454 -12.06 3.00 9.64
N LYS A 455 -12.52 1.80 9.25
CA LYS A 455 -12.65 0.64 10.14
C LYS A 455 -11.86 -0.54 9.59
N TYR A 456 -11.29 -1.32 10.50
CA TYR A 456 -10.67 -2.60 10.22
C TYR A 456 -11.62 -3.70 10.68
N ILE A 457 -11.77 -4.73 9.87
CA ILE A 457 -12.60 -5.90 10.16
C ILE A 457 -11.64 -7.06 10.28
N LEU A 458 -11.49 -7.60 11.48
CA LEU A 458 -10.65 -8.76 11.76
C LEU A 458 -11.54 -9.94 12.14
N THR A 459 -11.59 -10.98 11.31
CA THR A 459 -12.31 -12.22 11.58
C THR A 459 -11.32 -13.30 11.95
N ILE A 460 -11.48 -13.96 13.10
CA ILE A 460 -10.61 -15.03 13.59
C ILE A 460 -11.35 -16.37 13.53
N ASN A 461 -10.57 -17.44 13.34
CA ASN A 461 -10.90 -18.84 13.11
C ASN A 461 -11.72 -19.11 11.84
N ASN A 462 -11.39 -18.49 10.71
CA ASN A 462 -12.12 -18.61 9.43
C ASN A 462 -12.03 -19.98 8.71
N GLY A 463 -11.78 -21.08 9.43
CA GLY A 463 -11.41 -22.37 8.84
C GLY A 463 -12.55 -23.40 8.74
N GLU A 464 -13.65 -23.13 8.04
CA GLU A 464 -14.62 -24.21 7.78
C GLU A 464 -14.07 -25.31 6.82
N GLU A 465 -13.07 -25.00 6.00
CA GLU A 465 -12.69 -25.84 4.85
C GLU A 465 -11.96 -27.16 5.19
N LEU A 466 -11.36 -27.30 6.37
CA LEU A 466 -10.58 -28.50 6.71
C LEU A 466 -11.38 -29.60 7.42
N GLY A 467 -12.72 -29.50 7.46
CA GLY A 467 -13.57 -30.47 8.18
C GLY A 467 -13.37 -30.45 9.70
N HIS A 468 -12.56 -29.53 10.21
CA HIS A 468 -12.41 -29.26 11.63
C HIS A 468 -13.44 -28.21 12.03
N LYS A 469 -14.40 -28.62 12.85
CA LYS A 469 -15.40 -27.74 13.45
C LYS A 469 -14.71 -26.78 14.42
N TYR A 470 -14.24 -25.62 13.94
CA TYR A 470 -13.78 -24.56 14.83
C TYR A 470 -14.97 -24.08 15.65
N SER A 471 -14.77 -23.96 16.96
CA SER A 471 -15.84 -23.76 17.91
C SER A 471 -16.33 -22.32 18.01
N LYS A 472 -15.64 -21.36 17.38
CA LYS A 472 -16.00 -19.94 17.47
C LYS A 472 -15.38 -19.08 16.36
N HIS A 473 -16.21 -18.58 15.46
CA HIS A 473 -15.88 -17.43 14.62
C HIS A 473 -16.08 -16.15 15.45
N GLU A 474 -15.08 -15.29 15.50
CA GLU A 474 -15.20 -13.97 16.12
C GLU A 474 -14.79 -12.91 15.12
N THR A 475 -15.67 -11.96 14.87
CA THR A 475 -15.36 -10.81 14.03
C THR A 475 -15.28 -9.55 14.89
N TYR A 476 -14.22 -8.79 14.70
CA TYR A 476 -13.94 -7.55 15.38
C TYR A 476 -14.02 -6.39 14.39
N ILE A 477 -14.92 -5.43 14.65
CA ILE A 477 -14.97 -4.16 13.93
C ILE A 477 -14.16 -3.16 14.74
N ILE A 478 -12.96 -2.83 14.27
CA ILE A 478 -11.96 -2.03 14.96
C ILE A 478 -11.96 -0.62 14.35
N ASN A 479 -12.17 0.40 15.17
CA ASN A 479 -12.07 1.80 14.78
C ASN A 479 -10.59 2.25 14.75
N LYS A 480 -10.28 3.32 14.01
CA LYS A 480 -8.93 3.92 13.95
C LYS A 480 -8.32 4.32 15.30
N ASN A 481 -9.14 4.53 16.34
CA ASN A 481 -8.69 4.83 17.69
C ASN A 481 -8.41 3.57 18.55
N GLY A 482 -8.48 2.37 17.96
CA GLY A 482 -8.24 1.09 18.63
C GLY A 482 -9.44 0.51 19.38
N THR A 483 -10.53 1.26 19.55
CA THR A 483 -11.78 0.71 20.12
C THR A 483 -12.42 -0.25 19.13
N TYR A 484 -13.07 -1.30 19.60
CA TYR A 484 -13.68 -2.29 18.73
C TYR A 484 -15.00 -2.81 19.28
N GLU A 485 -15.83 -3.33 18.38
CA GLU A 485 -17.05 -4.07 18.66
C GLU A 485 -16.88 -5.51 18.17
N THR A 486 -17.46 -6.47 18.89
CA THR A 486 -17.41 -7.89 18.50
C THR A 486 -18.76 -8.31 17.92
N ILE A 487 -18.74 -8.91 16.74
CA ILE A 487 -19.87 -9.61 16.14
C ILE A 487 -19.72 -11.10 16.46
N SER A 488 -20.73 -11.66 17.11
CA SER A 488 -20.78 -13.07 17.55
C SER A 488 -21.62 -13.95 16.62
N ASP A 489 -21.80 -13.53 15.37
CA ASP A 489 -22.49 -14.34 14.36
C ASP A 489 -21.57 -15.43 13.83
N ASN A 490 -22.17 -16.51 13.35
CA ASN A 490 -21.45 -17.70 12.89
C ASN A 490 -20.60 -17.41 11.65
N VAL A 491 -21.08 -16.55 10.76
CA VAL A 491 -20.35 -16.14 9.57
C VAL A 491 -20.41 -14.63 9.41
N PHE A 492 -19.28 -14.04 9.04
CA PHE A 492 -19.17 -12.64 8.65
C PHE A 492 -18.44 -12.57 7.33
N ASN A 493 -19.03 -11.88 6.35
CA ASN A 493 -18.41 -11.68 5.06
C ASN A 493 -18.34 -10.18 4.74
N ALA A 494 -17.10 -9.72 4.58
CA ALA A 494 -16.79 -8.51 3.84
C ALA A 494 -15.92 -8.94 2.65
N SER A 495 -16.23 -8.40 1.48
CA SER A 495 -15.36 -8.47 0.31
C SER A 495 -14.77 -7.08 0.07
N GLU A 496 -13.52 -7.05 -0.40
CA GLU A 496 -12.89 -5.82 -0.89
C GLU A 496 -13.52 -5.37 -2.22
N CYS A 497 -13.97 -6.34 -3.03
CA CYS A 497 -14.50 -6.08 -4.37
C CYS A 497 -15.99 -5.71 -4.38
N THR A 498 -16.73 -5.99 -3.30
CA THR A 498 -18.17 -5.72 -3.25
C THR A 498 -18.52 -4.71 -2.15
N SER A 499 -19.50 -3.85 -2.45
CA SER A 499 -20.08 -2.94 -1.45
C SER A 499 -20.80 -3.73 -0.34
N LEU A 500 -21.26 -4.94 -0.64
CA LEU A 500 -22.00 -5.82 0.26
C LEU A 500 -21.15 -6.28 1.47
N VAL A 501 -21.65 -6.00 2.66
CA VAL A 501 -21.15 -6.53 3.94
C VAL A 501 -22.32 -7.16 4.66
N TYR A 502 -22.14 -8.40 5.13
CA TYR A 502 -23.18 -9.10 5.88
C TYR A 502 -22.60 -10.02 6.95
N SER A 503 -23.44 -10.35 7.92
CA SER A 503 -23.23 -11.48 8.82
C SER A 503 -24.43 -12.41 8.76
N TYR A 504 -24.21 -13.69 9.04
CA TYR A 504 -25.25 -14.70 9.05
C TYR A 504 -25.19 -15.48 10.36
N ASN A 505 -26.32 -15.46 11.06
CA ASN A 505 -26.53 -16.20 12.29
C ASN A 505 -27.21 -17.53 11.94
N THR A 506 -26.48 -18.64 12.02
CA THR A 506 -27.01 -19.96 11.60
C THR A 506 -28.14 -20.42 12.51
N ASP A 507 -28.05 -20.12 13.81
CA ASP A 507 -29.04 -20.55 14.80
C ASP A 507 -30.38 -19.83 14.60
N LYS A 508 -30.33 -18.56 14.20
CA LYS A 508 -31.51 -17.74 13.92
C LYS A 508 -31.94 -17.79 12.46
N LYS A 509 -31.15 -18.40 11.58
CA LYS A 509 -31.34 -18.34 10.12
C LYS A 509 -31.52 -16.91 9.62
N GLU A 510 -30.70 -15.98 10.11
CA GLU A 510 -30.89 -14.53 9.92
C GLU A 510 -29.63 -13.89 9.33
N TYR A 511 -29.79 -13.13 8.26
CA TYR A 511 -28.76 -12.21 7.75
C TYR A 511 -28.88 -10.84 8.41
N THR A 512 -27.75 -10.24 8.78
CA THR A 512 -27.67 -8.79 9.06
C THR A 512 -26.89 -8.14 7.93
N ILE A 513 -27.49 -7.17 7.24
CA ILE A 513 -26.84 -6.39 6.19
C ILE A 513 -26.29 -5.09 6.79
N TYR A 514 -25.07 -4.73 6.42
CA TYR A 514 -24.40 -3.53 6.93
C TYR A 514 -24.21 -2.50 5.81
N ASP A 515 -24.19 -1.22 6.19
CA ASP A 515 -23.79 -0.13 5.30
C ASP A 515 -22.26 -0.08 5.10
N SER A 516 -21.79 0.89 4.31
CA SER A 516 -20.36 1.10 4.07
C SER A 516 -19.58 1.46 5.34
N ASN A 517 -20.24 2.01 6.36
CA ASN A 517 -19.66 2.31 7.67
C ASN A 517 -19.79 1.14 8.66
N ILE A 518 -20.19 -0.03 8.18
CA ILE A 518 -20.42 -1.25 8.96
C ILE A 518 -21.44 -1.02 10.08
N LYS A 519 -22.47 -0.21 9.81
CA LYS A 519 -23.64 -0.07 10.67
C LYS A 519 -24.74 -1.00 10.15
N PRO A 520 -25.38 -1.80 11.02
CA PRO A 520 -26.52 -2.63 10.61
C PRO A 520 -27.62 -1.77 9.97
N LEU A 521 -28.03 -2.14 8.75
CA LEU A 521 -29.13 -1.52 8.02
C LEU A 521 -30.45 -2.20 8.37
N TYR A 522 -30.53 -3.50 8.10
CA TYR A 522 -31.70 -4.34 8.37
C TYR A 522 -31.30 -5.81 8.50
N LYS A 523 -32.28 -6.63 8.86
CA LYS A 523 -32.15 -8.07 9.03
C LYS A 523 -33.08 -8.79 8.07
N ILE A 524 -32.59 -9.86 7.44
CA ILE A 524 -33.39 -10.75 6.61
C ILE A 524 -33.54 -12.06 7.36
N ASN A 525 -34.77 -12.36 7.78
CA ASN A 525 -35.08 -13.58 8.51
C ASN A 525 -35.49 -14.68 7.53
N LEU A 526 -34.71 -15.76 7.46
CA LEU A 526 -34.97 -16.91 6.61
C LEU A 526 -35.55 -18.10 7.37
N SER A 527 -35.98 -17.94 8.63
CA SER A 527 -36.49 -19.06 9.45
C SER A 527 -37.76 -19.69 8.91
N GLU A 528 -38.53 -18.97 8.07
CA GLU A 528 -39.74 -19.49 7.43
C GLU A 528 -39.44 -20.39 6.21
N TYR A 529 -38.22 -20.36 5.69
CA TYR A 529 -37.84 -21.18 4.54
C TYR A 529 -37.19 -22.50 4.99
N ASP A 530 -37.60 -23.58 4.33
CA ASP A 530 -37.02 -24.91 4.54
C ASP A 530 -35.80 -25.10 3.64
N TYR A 531 -34.62 -25.05 4.26
CA TYR A 531 -33.34 -25.30 3.59
C TYR A 531 -32.36 -25.97 4.56
N ASN A 532 -31.54 -26.85 3.99
CA ASN A 532 -30.59 -27.69 4.71
C ASN A 532 -29.12 -27.29 4.46
N SER A 533 -28.87 -26.40 3.50
CA SER A 533 -27.55 -25.90 3.14
C SER A 533 -27.29 -24.51 3.74
N TYR A 534 -26.04 -24.07 3.72
CA TYR A 534 -25.72 -22.68 4.02
C TYR A 534 -26.31 -21.77 2.92
N PRO A 535 -27.13 -20.75 3.25
CA PRO A 535 -27.67 -19.86 2.23
C PRO A 535 -26.53 -19.07 1.60
N GLU A 536 -26.49 -18.93 0.28
CA GLU A 536 -25.50 -18.05 -0.38
C GLU A 536 -26.13 -16.71 -0.69
N ILE A 537 -25.52 -15.60 -0.24
CA ILE A 537 -25.97 -14.24 -0.57
C ILE A 537 -24.95 -13.55 -1.48
N LYS A 538 -25.46 -12.90 -2.52
CA LYS A 538 -24.67 -12.03 -3.40
C LYS A 538 -25.47 -10.81 -3.84
N LEU A 539 -24.76 -9.76 -4.21
CA LEU A 539 -25.35 -8.58 -4.81
C LEU A 539 -25.52 -8.85 -6.32
N LEU A 540 -26.76 -8.88 -6.81
CA LEU A 540 -27.06 -9.08 -8.23
C LEU A 540 -26.81 -7.79 -9.02
N ASN A 541 -27.19 -6.66 -8.44
CA ASN A 541 -26.94 -5.29 -8.90
C ASN A 541 -26.96 -4.35 -7.70
N GLU A 542 -26.70 -3.06 -7.89
CA GLU A 542 -26.61 -2.05 -6.81
C GLU A 542 -27.80 -2.05 -5.84
N ASN A 543 -28.99 -2.46 -6.29
CA ASN A 543 -30.24 -2.38 -5.55
C ASN A 543 -30.87 -3.74 -5.21
N THR A 544 -30.25 -4.87 -5.62
CA THR A 544 -30.86 -6.19 -5.47
C THR A 544 -29.89 -7.19 -4.89
N LEU A 545 -30.28 -7.77 -3.75
CA LEU A 545 -29.66 -8.95 -3.18
C LEU A 545 -30.36 -10.20 -3.71
N VAL A 546 -29.58 -11.23 -3.99
CA VAL A 546 -30.11 -12.57 -4.22
C VAL A 546 -29.56 -13.52 -3.17
N ILE A 547 -30.46 -14.27 -2.54
CA ILE A 547 -30.14 -15.33 -1.58
C ILE A 547 -30.55 -16.66 -2.19
N ASN A 548 -29.58 -17.58 -2.32
CA ASN A 548 -29.81 -18.93 -2.81
C ASN A 548 -30.01 -19.88 -1.62
N ILE A 549 -31.21 -20.45 -1.51
CA ILE A 549 -31.59 -21.49 -0.55
C ILE A 549 -32.25 -22.69 -1.24
N ASN A 550 -31.60 -23.22 -2.28
CA ASN A 550 -32.15 -24.16 -3.29
C ASN A 550 -33.02 -23.48 -4.37
N SER A 551 -33.52 -22.28 -4.07
CA SER A 551 -34.11 -21.35 -5.03
C SER A 551 -33.56 -19.95 -4.76
N ASN A 552 -33.64 -19.08 -5.76
CA ASN A 552 -33.22 -17.69 -5.63
C ASN A 552 -34.38 -16.85 -5.07
N ILE A 553 -34.13 -16.18 -3.95
CA ILE A 553 -35.02 -15.18 -3.38
C ILE A 553 -34.35 -13.82 -3.53
N TYR A 554 -35.14 -12.81 -3.89
CA TYR A 554 -34.63 -11.48 -4.20
C TYR A 554 -35.10 -10.51 -3.13
N TYR A 555 -34.19 -9.66 -2.68
CA TYR A 555 -34.46 -8.61 -1.71
C TYR A 555 -33.96 -7.29 -2.25
N ASN A 556 -34.71 -6.22 -2.01
CA ASN A 556 -34.22 -4.87 -2.29
C ASN A 556 -33.09 -4.53 -1.30
N TYR A 557 -31.92 -4.15 -1.82
CA TYR A 557 -30.69 -3.95 -1.03
C TYR A 557 -30.80 -2.77 -0.05
N GLU A 558 -31.59 -1.73 -0.34
CA GLU A 558 -31.72 -0.57 0.56
C GLU A 558 -32.70 -0.84 1.71
N THR A 559 -33.80 -1.53 1.41
CA THR A 559 -34.94 -1.68 2.34
C THR A 559 -34.99 -3.03 3.05
N GLY A 560 -34.35 -4.07 2.48
CA GLY A 560 -34.43 -5.44 2.98
C GLY A 560 -35.77 -6.12 2.75
N VAL A 561 -36.66 -5.50 1.97
CA VAL A 561 -37.97 -6.07 1.63
C VAL A 561 -37.79 -7.10 0.51
N GLU A 562 -38.41 -8.26 0.66
CA GLU A 562 -38.48 -9.29 -0.39
C GLU A 562 -39.21 -8.72 -1.62
N ILE A 563 -38.64 -8.94 -2.80
CA ILE A 563 -39.21 -8.49 -4.08
C ILE A 563 -39.38 -9.68 -5.01
N GLU A 564 -40.31 -9.54 -5.96
CA GLU A 564 -40.36 -10.47 -7.09
C GLU A 564 -39.05 -10.37 -7.90
N LYS A 565 -38.70 -11.46 -8.60
CA LYS A 565 -37.49 -11.52 -9.43
C LYS A 565 -37.42 -10.25 -10.31
N PRO A 566 -36.33 -9.47 -10.23
CA PRO A 566 -36.19 -8.30 -11.10
C PRO A 566 -36.23 -8.78 -12.54
N LEU A 567 -37.21 -8.28 -13.30
CA LEU A 567 -37.31 -8.58 -14.72
C LEU A 567 -36.19 -7.86 -15.46
N ASP A 568 -35.92 -6.60 -15.12
CA ASP A 568 -34.85 -5.79 -15.70
C ASP A 568 -33.63 -5.75 -14.76
N TYR A 569 -32.41 -5.68 -15.29
CA TYR A 569 -31.22 -5.52 -14.46
C TYR A 569 -30.19 -4.59 -15.12
N GLN A 570 -29.51 -3.81 -14.29
CA GLN A 570 -28.44 -2.92 -14.70
C GLN A 570 -27.17 -3.25 -13.92
N THR A 571 -26.02 -3.32 -14.58
CA THR A 571 -24.70 -3.49 -13.96
C THR A 571 -23.71 -2.52 -14.59
N SER A 572 -22.61 -2.18 -13.90
CA SER A 572 -21.55 -1.34 -14.46
C SER A 572 -20.19 -2.02 -14.32
N ILE A 573 -19.44 -2.12 -15.41
CA ILE A 573 -18.11 -2.74 -15.46
C ILE A 573 -17.17 -1.74 -16.15
N ASN A 574 -16.11 -1.31 -15.45
CA ASN A 574 -15.09 -0.40 -15.98
C ASN A 574 -15.66 0.87 -16.65
N GLY A 575 -16.71 1.46 -16.07
CA GLY A 575 -17.37 2.67 -16.59
C GLY A 575 -18.37 2.42 -17.73
N ILE A 576 -18.62 1.16 -18.10
CA ILE A 576 -19.65 0.75 -19.04
C ILE A 576 -20.84 0.22 -18.25
N THR A 577 -22.00 0.87 -18.36
CA THR A 577 -23.25 0.42 -17.78
C THR A 577 -23.99 -0.48 -18.77
N ILE A 578 -24.22 -1.73 -18.39
CA ILE A 578 -24.97 -2.73 -19.14
C ILE A 578 -26.37 -2.80 -18.53
N ASP A 579 -27.40 -2.50 -19.31
CA ASP A 579 -28.79 -2.46 -18.89
C ASP A 579 -29.62 -3.43 -19.71
N TYR A 580 -30.11 -4.48 -19.07
CA TYR A 580 -31.00 -5.48 -19.63
C TYR A 580 -32.45 -5.13 -19.34
N ASN A 581 -33.20 -4.88 -20.40
CA ASN A 581 -34.64 -4.71 -20.37
C ASN A 581 -35.31 -6.01 -20.85
N ASN A 582 -35.99 -6.67 -19.94
CA ASN A 582 -36.68 -7.94 -20.18
C ASN A 582 -37.99 -7.77 -20.94
N ASN A 583 -38.66 -6.63 -20.80
CA ASN A 583 -39.87 -6.34 -21.58
C ASN A 583 -39.55 -6.27 -23.08
N ASP A 584 -38.46 -5.60 -23.42
CA ASP A 584 -38.01 -5.42 -24.79
C ASP A 584 -37.04 -6.51 -25.26
N LYS A 585 -36.60 -7.38 -24.34
CA LYS A 585 -35.56 -8.39 -24.56
C LYS A 585 -34.32 -7.76 -25.20
N THR A 586 -33.82 -6.67 -24.63
CA THR A 586 -32.63 -5.97 -25.13
C THR A 586 -31.60 -5.78 -24.04
N VAL A 587 -30.32 -5.75 -24.42
CA VAL A 587 -29.21 -5.28 -23.59
C VAL A 587 -28.67 -4.01 -24.20
N SER A 588 -28.71 -2.92 -23.45
CA SER A 588 -28.07 -1.66 -23.82
C SER A 588 -26.75 -1.49 -23.07
N TYR A 589 -25.76 -0.94 -23.75
CA TYR A 589 -24.46 -0.60 -23.22
C TYR A 589 -24.37 0.91 -23.19
N GLN A 590 -24.02 1.48 -22.05
CA GLN A 590 -23.93 2.92 -21.86
C GLN A 590 -22.53 3.28 -21.37
N VAL A 591 -21.98 4.37 -21.89
CA VAL A 591 -20.72 4.95 -21.41
C VAL A 591 -21.02 6.38 -21.04
N ASN A 592 -20.70 6.79 -19.80
CA ASN A 592 -21.04 8.12 -19.29
C ASN A 592 -22.55 8.47 -19.43
N ASN A 593 -23.43 7.50 -19.22
CA ASN A 593 -24.89 7.59 -19.38
C ASN A 593 -25.40 7.80 -20.83
N GLU A 594 -24.56 7.63 -21.85
CA GLU A 594 -25.00 7.60 -23.24
C GLU A 594 -25.06 6.17 -23.76
N ILE A 595 -26.19 5.75 -24.33
CA ILE A 595 -26.34 4.43 -24.94
C ILE A 595 -25.47 4.36 -26.20
N VAL A 596 -24.40 3.58 -26.14
CA VAL A 596 -23.47 3.37 -27.26
C VAL A 596 -23.88 2.17 -28.12
N ALA A 597 -24.63 1.21 -27.55
CA ALA A 597 -25.17 0.07 -28.28
C ALA A 597 -26.42 -0.47 -27.61
N THR A 598 -27.35 -1.02 -28.41
CA THR A 598 -28.49 -1.81 -27.93
C THR A 598 -28.57 -3.07 -28.77
N ILE A 599 -28.53 -4.23 -28.12
CA ILE A 599 -28.52 -5.53 -28.75
C ILE A 599 -29.80 -6.27 -28.36
N PRO A 600 -30.63 -6.72 -29.32
CA PRO A 600 -31.73 -7.63 -29.02
C PRO A 600 -31.16 -8.97 -28.54
N VAL A 601 -31.72 -9.50 -27.48
CA VAL A 601 -31.33 -10.77 -26.88
C VAL A 601 -32.51 -11.73 -27.02
N ASP A 602 -32.41 -12.64 -27.99
CA ASP A 602 -33.28 -13.80 -28.04
C ASP A 602 -32.86 -14.73 -26.89
N ILE A 603 -33.44 -14.49 -25.72
CA ILE A 603 -33.30 -15.42 -24.59
C ILE A 603 -34.27 -16.56 -24.85
N GLU A 604 -33.84 -17.55 -25.64
CA GLU A 604 -34.14 -18.93 -25.24
C GLU A 604 -33.53 -19.11 -23.84
N GLU A 605 -34.23 -19.78 -22.93
CA GLU A 605 -33.97 -19.86 -21.47
C GLU A 605 -32.63 -20.52 -21.06
N ASP A 606 -31.55 -20.23 -21.77
CA ASP A 606 -30.23 -20.75 -21.50
C ASP A 606 -29.55 -19.84 -20.47
N ASN A 607 -29.68 -20.22 -19.19
CA ASN A 607 -29.02 -19.61 -18.04
C ASN A 607 -27.48 -19.50 -18.18
N THR A 608 -26.89 -20.03 -19.26
CA THR A 608 -25.46 -19.99 -19.54
C THR A 608 -24.94 -18.69 -20.15
N TYR A 609 -25.79 -17.83 -20.74
CA TYR A 609 -25.32 -16.63 -21.45
C TYR A 609 -24.64 -15.60 -20.51
N PHE A 610 -25.13 -15.47 -19.28
CA PHE A 610 -24.57 -14.50 -18.32
C PHE A 610 -23.30 -14.96 -17.62
N ASN A 611 -23.01 -16.26 -17.58
CA ASN A 611 -21.75 -16.77 -17.05
C ASN A 611 -20.57 -16.58 -18.01
N LYS A 612 -20.80 -16.16 -19.25
CA LYS A 612 -19.76 -15.92 -20.27
C LYS A 612 -19.36 -14.46 -20.44
N ILE A 613 -20.10 -13.51 -19.84
CA ILE A 613 -19.86 -12.06 -19.97
C ILE A 613 -18.96 -11.54 -18.82
N ASN A 614 -18.97 -12.22 -17.67
CA ASN A 614 -17.91 -12.07 -16.65
C ASN A 614 -16.65 -12.82 -17.09
#